data_AF-A0A955DVH8-F1
#
_entry.id   AF-A0A955DVH8-F1
#
_cell.length_a   1.000
_cell.length_b   1.000
_cell.length_c   1.000
_cell.angle_alpha   90.00
_cell.angle_beta   90.00
_cell.angle_gamma   90.00
#
_symmetry.space_group_name_H-M   'P 1'
#
loop_
_entity.id
_entity.type
_entity.pdbx_description
1 polymer ?
#
loop_
_entity_poly.entity_id
_entity_poly.type
_entity_poly.pdbx_seq_one_letter_code
_entity_poly.pdbx_strand_id
1 'polypeptide(L)'
;DDEVKLITLLGSAGTGKTLLALAAGMAKVFNEERYDKLLVARPIMPMGRDIGYLPGDKDEKLGAWMQPIFDNLAYLLSTRGAQLQTPDSHSTEQRVEKLMADGKLVLEPLTYIRGRSIPHQFMIVDEAQNLTPHEVKTIASRVGEGTKLILTGDIGQIDNPYLDSSSNGLSYTVEKMKGVGIVGHCMLARSERSELASLVASRL
;
A
#
# COMPACT_ATOMS: atom_id res chain seq x y z
N ASP A 1 -0.18 2.61 17.96
CA ASP A 1 -0.46 3.97 18.43
C ASP A 1 -1.36 4.68 17.43
N ASP A 2 -2.52 5.16 17.88
CA ASP A 2 -3.51 5.84 17.04
C ASP A 2 -3.33 7.37 17.01
N GLU A 3 -2.46 7.92 17.87
CA GLU A 3 -2.10 9.34 17.85
C GLU A 3 -1.17 9.68 16.68
N VAL A 4 -0.34 8.71 16.25
CA VAL A 4 0.45 8.83 15.01
C VAL A 4 -0.48 8.73 13.80
N LYS A 5 -0.60 9.80 13.01
CA LYS A 5 -1.52 9.89 11.87
C LYS A 5 -0.84 9.62 10.53
N LEU A 6 0.45 9.92 10.40
CA LEU A 6 1.24 9.62 9.21
C LEU A 6 2.37 8.67 9.57
N ILE A 7 2.53 7.57 8.83
CA ILE A 7 3.65 6.66 8.98
C ILE A 7 4.34 6.49 7.63
N THR A 8 5.66 6.62 7.59
CA THR A 8 6.46 6.15 6.46
C THR A 8 7.14 4.84 6.86
N LEU A 9 6.94 3.79 6.06
CA LEU A 9 7.54 2.48 6.27
C LEU A 9 8.50 2.19 5.11
N LEU A 10 9.79 2.32 5.38
CA LEU A 10 10.87 2.15 4.43
C LEU A 10 11.52 0.78 4.60
N GLY A 11 12.20 0.30 3.56
CA GLY A 11 12.98 -0.94 3.61
C GLY A 11 13.08 -1.58 2.23
N SER A 12 14.04 -2.46 2.05
CA SER A 12 14.23 -3.14 0.77
C SER A 12 13.06 -4.09 0.42
N ALA A 13 12.95 -4.52 -0.83
CA ALA A 13 11.97 -5.55 -1.20
C ALA A 13 12.12 -6.85 -0.37
N GLY A 14 10.98 -7.42 0.04
CA GLY A 14 10.93 -8.62 0.90
C GLY A 14 11.01 -8.36 2.42
N THR A 15 11.10 -7.10 2.85
CA THR A 15 11.05 -6.72 4.28
C THR A 15 9.63 -6.72 4.89
N GLY A 16 8.59 -6.97 4.08
CA GLY A 16 7.21 -7.09 4.56
C GLY A 16 6.44 -5.77 4.74
N LYS A 17 6.95 -4.64 4.22
CA LYS A 17 6.34 -3.29 4.38
C LYS A 17 4.83 -3.28 4.08
N THR A 18 4.47 -3.65 2.85
CA THR A 18 3.08 -3.65 2.37
C THR A 18 2.23 -4.66 3.14
N LEU A 19 2.77 -5.86 3.40
CA LEU A 19 2.08 -6.90 4.16
C LEU A 19 1.74 -6.45 5.60
N LEU A 20 2.69 -5.83 6.30
CA LEU A 20 2.48 -5.31 7.65
C LEU A 20 1.48 -4.15 7.67
N ALA A 21 1.57 -3.24 6.69
CA ALA A 21 0.62 -2.14 6.56
C ALA A 21 -0.81 -2.66 6.33
N LEU A 22 -0.97 -3.65 5.44
CA LEU A 22 -2.26 -4.31 5.18
C LEU A 22 -2.77 -5.03 6.44
N ALA A 23 -1.93 -5.82 7.11
CA ALA A 23 -2.33 -6.54 8.32
C ALA A 23 -2.82 -5.60 9.44
N ALA A 24 -2.14 -4.47 9.62
CA ALA A 24 -2.52 -3.43 10.57
C ALA A 24 -3.84 -2.75 10.15
N GLY A 25 -3.98 -2.38 8.87
CA GLY A 25 -5.20 -1.78 8.34
C GLY A 25 -6.41 -2.70 8.47
N MET A 26 -6.26 -3.98 8.14
CA MET A 26 -7.31 -4.99 8.30
C MET A 26 -7.72 -5.16 9.76
N ALA A 27 -6.76 -5.21 10.70
CA ALA A 27 -7.10 -5.29 12.12
C ALA A 27 -7.89 -4.04 12.56
N LYS A 28 -7.43 -2.86 12.15
CA LYS A 28 -8.05 -1.58 12.55
C LYS A 28 -9.44 -1.36 11.94
N VAL A 29 -9.70 -1.88 10.74
CA VAL A 29 -11.00 -1.73 10.05
C VAL A 29 -11.97 -2.86 10.38
N PHE A 30 -11.50 -4.11 10.38
CA PHE A 30 -12.39 -5.28 10.49
C PHE A 30 -12.54 -5.82 11.91
N ASN A 31 -11.56 -5.61 12.79
CA ASN A 31 -11.62 -6.12 14.16
C ASN A 31 -11.94 -5.01 15.17
N GLU A 32 -11.26 -3.86 15.04
CA GLU A 32 -11.41 -2.75 15.98
C GLU A 32 -12.47 -1.74 15.55
N GLU A 33 -12.96 -1.81 14.31
CA GLU A 33 -13.92 -0.87 13.71
C GLU A 33 -13.53 0.61 13.90
N ARG A 34 -12.22 0.89 13.96
CA ARG A 34 -11.67 2.23 14.22
C ARG A 34 -11.74 3.14 12.99
N TYR A 35 -11.68 2.54 11.81
CA TYR A 35 -11.80 3.21 10.52
C TYR A 35 -12.88 2.51 9.72
N ASP A 36 -13.59 3.26 8.89
CA ASP A 36 -14.72 2.74 8.12
C ASP A 36 -14.25 1.81 7.01
N LYS A 37 -13.10 2.13 6.39
CA LYS A 37 -12.56 1.49 5.19
C LYS A 37 -11.05 1.37 5.22
N LEU A 38 -10.55 0.28 4.63
CA LEU A 38 -9.15 0.12 4.23
C LEU A 38 -9.01 0.56 2.77
N LEU A 39 -8.33 1.67 2.53
CA LEU A 39 -8.03 2.17 1.19
C LEU A 39 -6.56 1.89 0.86
N VAL A 40 -6.31 1.19 -0.23
CA VAL A 40 -4.96 0.95 -0.74
C VAL A 40 -4.85 1.55 -2.13
N ALA A 41 -3.90 2.45 -2.28
CA ALA A 41 -3.61 3.09 -3.54
C ALA A 41 -2.16 2.92 -3.96
N ARG A 42 -1.95 2.78 -5.27
CA ARG A 42 -0.62 2.60 -5.86
C ARG A 42 -0.46 3.56 -7.04
N PRO A 43 0.72 4.21 -7.22
CA PRO A 43 1.00 4.94 -8.44
C PRO A 43 0.95 4.00 -9.64
N ILE A 44 0.47 4.52 -10.75
CA ILE A 44 0.58 3.82 -12.03
C ILE A 44 1.94 4.20 -12.62
N MET A 45 2.82 3.21 -12.78
CA MET A 45 4.09 3.42 -13.46
C MET A 45 3.98 3.03 -14.93
N PRO A 46 4.26 3.94 -15.88
CA PRO A 46 4.34 3.58 -17.28
C PRO A 46 5.60 2.75 -17.50
N MET A 47 5.46 1.43 -17.55
CA MET A 47 6.53 0.51 -17.95
C MET A 47 6.73 0.61 -19.47
N GLY A 48 7.51 1.59 -19.93
CA GLY A 48 7.82 1.76 -21.35
C GLY A 48 6.61 2.19 -22.20
N ARG A 49 6.17 1.35 -23.15
CA ARG A 49 5.03 1.67 -24.04
C ARG A 49 3.78 1.90 -23.18
N ASP A 50 3.08 3.01 -23.44
CA ASP A 50 1.85 3.41 -22.76
C ASP A 50 0.95 2.21 -22.41
N ILE A 51 0.25 2.30 -21.27
CA ILE A 51 -0.76 1.34 -20.79
C ILE A 51 -1.75 0.92 -21.91
N GLY A 52 -1.89 1.72 -22.96
CA GLY A 52 -2.57 1.35 -24.21
C GLY A 52 -2.07 0.07 -24.90
N TYR A 53 -0.88 -0.46 -24.59
CA TYR A 53 -0.29 -1.61 -25.30
C TYR A 53 -0.56 -2.99 -24.68
N LEU A 54 -1.07 -3.06 -23.44
CA LEU A 54 -1.60 -4.31 -22.90
C LEU A 54 -2.96 -4.59 -23.57
N PRO A 55 -3.26 -5.81 -24.04
CA PRO A 55 -4.61 -6.16 -24.49
C PRO A 55 -5.56 -6.13 -23.28
N GLY A 56 -6.82 -5.69 -23.48
CA GLY A 56 -7.85 -5.66 -22.44
C GLY A 56 -8.44 -4.28 -22.14
N ASP A 57 -9.55 -4.26 -21.40
CA ASP A 57 -10.16 -3.02 -20.91
C ASP A 57 -9.29 -2.36 -19.83
N LYS A 58 -9.47 -1.06 -19.57
CA LYS A 58 -8.73 -0.32 -18.54
C LYS A 58 -8.80 -1.02 -17.19
N ASP A 59 -9.95 -1.59 -16.84
CA ASP A 59 -10.15 -2.27 -15.56
C ASP A 59 -9.36 -3.58 -15.44
N GLU A 60 -9.20 -4.34 -16.53
CA GLU A 60 -8.37 -5.56 -16.53
C GLU A 60 -6.90 -5.24 -16.28
N LYS A 61 -6.41 -4.15 -16.86
CA LYS A 61 -5.03 -3.67 -16.66
C LYS A 61 -4.79 -3.19 -15.25
N LEU A 62 -5.76 -2.47 -14.68
CA LEU A 62 -5.70 -2.04 -13.29
C LEU A 62 -5.74 -3.23 -12.33
N GLY A 63 -6.56 -4.25 -12.64
CA GLY A 63 -6.59 -5.51 -11.90
C GLY A 63 -5.21 -6.17 -11.82
N ALA A 64 -4.54 -6.34 -12.97
CA ALA A 64 -3.19 -6.91 -13.02
C ALA A 64 -2.16 -6.09 -12.19
N TRP A 65 -2.26 -4.76 -12.19
CA TRP A 65 -1.37 -3.89 -11.42
C TRP A 65 -1.60 -3.98 -9.89
N MET A 66 -2.84 -4.18 -9.49
CA MET A 66 -3.25 -4.32 -8.08
C MET A 66 -3.13 -5.76 -7.57
N GLN A 67 -2.87 -6.73 -8.43
CA GLN A 67 -2.76 -8.14 -8.09
C GLN A 67 -1.79 -8.41 -6.92
N PRO A 68 -0.60 -7.78 -6.81
CA PRO A 68 0.28 -7.99 -5.66
C PRO A 68 -0.36 -7.59 -4.32
N ILE A 69 -1.25 -6.60 -4.31
CA ILE A 69 -1.99 -6.21 -3.11
C ILE A 69 -3.06 -7.27 -2.80
N PHE A 70 -3.76 -7.74 -3.83
CA PHE A 70 -4.75 -8.80 -3.71
C PHE A 70 -4.15 -10.09 -3.14
N ASP A 71 -3.00 -10.53 -3.65
CA ASP A 71 -2.31 -11.73 -3.19
C ASP A 71 -1.88 -11.62 -1.71
N ASN A 72 -1.39 -10.44 -1.29
CA ASN A 72 -1.07 -10.18 0.12
C ASN A 72 -2.31 -10.24 1.02
N LEU A 73 -3.43 -9.68 0.58
CA LEU A 73 -4.69 -9.73 1.31
C LEU A 73 -5.21 -11.17 1.43
N ALA A 74 -5.15 -11.94 0.34
CA ALA A 74 -5.51 -13.35 0.35
C ALA A 74 -4.61 -14.13 1.33
N TYR A 75 -3.30 -13.92 1.30
CA TYR A 75 -2.39 -14.54 2.26
C TYR A 75 -2.73 -14.19 3.73
N LEU A 76 -3.08 -12.94 4.03
CA LEU A 76 -3.47 -12.52 5.38
C LEU A 76 -4.81 -13.13 5.83
N LEU A 77 -5.76 -13.29 4.91
CA LEU A 77 -7.05 -13.91 5.21
C LEU A 77 -6.95 -15.44 5.35
N SER A 78 -6.07 -16.09 4.60
CA SER A 78 -5.86 -17.55 4.72
C SER A 78 -5.17 -17.91 6.03
N THR A 79 -4.20 -17.10 6.45
CA THR A 79 -3.48 -17.28 7.73
C THR A 79 -4.36 -16.98 8.95
N ARG A 80 -5.29 -16.01 8.85
CA ARG A 80 -6.33 -15.77 9.87
C ARG A 80 -7.49 -16.77 9.81
N GLY A 81 -7.67 -17.44 8.67
CA GLY A 81 -8.82 -18.29 8.34
C GLY A 81 -8.87 -19.66 9.03
N ALA A 82 -7.85 -20.04 9.81
CA ALA A 82 -7.90 -21.28 10.60
C ALA A 82 -8.97 -21.25 11.72
N GLN A 83 -9.51 -20.08 12.09
CA GLN A 83 -10.54 -19.94 13.14
C GLN A 83 -11.93 -19.50 12.62
N LEU A 84 -12.09 -19.23 11.32
CA LEU A 84 -13.34 -18.77 10.69
C LEU A 84 -13.81 -19.73 9.58
N GLN A 85 -13.64 -21.03 9.80
CA GLN A 85 -14.26 -22.06 8.95
C GLN A 85 -15.72 -22.21 9.38
N THR A 86 -16.58 -21.32 8.88
CA THR A 86 -18.02 -21.59 8.78
C THR A 86 -18.27 -22.56 7.62
N PRO A 87 -19.35 -23.36 7.64
CA PRO A 87 -19.63 -24.42 6.66
C PRO A 87 -19.77 -23.94 5.21
N ASP A 88 -20.01 -22.65 5.00
CA ASP A 88 -20.08 -22.02 3.68
C ASP A 88 -18.67 -21.61 3.22
N SER A 89 -17.92 -22.58 2.69
CA SER A 89 -16.53 -22.46 2.29
C SER A 89 -16.36 -21.56 1.06
N HIS A 90 -16.32 -20.25 1.27
CA HIS A 90 -15.81 -19.30 0.29
C HIS A 90 -14.29 -19.38 0.20
N SER A 91 -13.75 -19.43 -1.02
CA SER A 91 -12.30 -19.34 -1.24
C SER A 91 -11.76 -18.03 -0.67
N THR A 92 -10.46 -17.95 -0.41
CA THR A 92 -9.87 -16.75 0.19
C THR A 92 -10.04 -15.54 -0.72
N GLU A 93 -9.97 -15.76 -2.03
CA GLU A 93 -10.20 -14.78 -3.08
C GLU A 93 -11.64 -14.24 -3.01
N GLN A 94 -12.64 -15.12 -2.90
CA GLN A 94 -14.04 -14.72 -2.73
C GLN A 94 -14.28 -13.88 -1.47
N ARG A 95 -13.51 -14.11 -0.40
CA ARG A 95 -13.57 -13.29 0.81
C ARG A 95 -13.02 -11.88 0.57
N VAL A 96 -11.92 -11.75 -0.18
CA VAL A 96 -11.38 -10.43 -0.57
C VAL A 96 -12.39 -9.69 -1.46
N GLU A 97 -12.94 -10.37 -2.46
CA GLU A 97 -13.96 -9.82 -3.37
C GLU A 97 -15.19 -9.35 -2.61
N LYS A 98 -15.67 -10.11 -1.63
CA LYS A 98 -16.77 -9.70 -0.77
C LYS A 98 -16.46 -8.43 0.02
N LEU A 99 -15.27 -8.33 0.62
CA LEU A 99 -14.85 -7.11 1.33
C LEU A 99 -14.79 -5.89 0.41
N MET A 100 -14.43 -6.09 -0.86
CA MET A 100 -14.44 -5.03 -1.88
C MET A 100 -15.88 -4.65 -2.27
N ALA A 101 -16.76 -5.63 -2.49
CA ALA A 101 -18.17 -5.42 -2.81
C ALA A 101 -18.92 -4.70 -1.68
N ASP A 102 -18.63 -5.04 -0.42
CA ASP A 102 -19.18 -4.39 0.78
C ASP A 102 -18.60 -2.97 0.99
N GLY A 103 -17.62 -2.54 0.18
CA GLY A 103 -16.98 -1.23 0.25
C GLY A 103 -16.08 -1.03 1.47
N LYS A 104 -15.77 -2.12 2.20
CA LYS A 104 -14.89 -2.15 3.38
C LYS A 104 -13.41 -2.15 2.98
N LEU A 105 -13.09 -2.69 1.81
CA LEU A 105 -11.77 -2.66 1.18
C LEU A 105 -11.86 -1.93 -0.17
N VAL A 106 -10.99 -0.96 -0.41
CA VAL A 106 -10.92 -0.24 -1.68
C VAL A 106 -9.50 -0.32 -2.23
N LEU A 107 -9.38 -0.86 -3.45
CA LEU A 107 -8.13 -0.94 -4.20
C LEU A 107 -8.28 -0.03 -5.42
N GLU A 108 -7.55 1.07 -5.49
CA GLU A 108 -7.66 1.99 -6.62
C GLU A 108 -6.32 2.61 -7.01
N PRO A 109 -6.16 3.06 -8.27
CA PRO A 109 -4.98 3.81 -8.66
C PRO A 109 -4.97 5.19 -7.99
N LEU A 110 -3.77 5.69 -7.73
CA LEU A 110 -3.58 6.96 -7.04
C LEU A 110 -4.21 8.17 -7.75
N THR A 111 -4.40 8.08 -9.07
CA THR A 111 -5.06 9.11 -9.88
C THR A 111 -6.51 9.36 -9.46
N TYR A 112 -7.18 8.39 -8.85
CA TYR A 112 -8.60 8.49 -8.45
C TYR A 112 -8.80 9.20 -7.11
N ILE A 113 -7.72 9.41 -6.35
CA ILE A 113 -7.73 10.14 -5.07
C ILE A 113 -7.75 11.66 -5.27
N ARG A 114 -7.36 12.15 -6.45
CA ARG A 114 -7.27 13.59 -6.70
C ARG A 114 -8.68 14.19 -6.76
N GLY A 115 -8.94 15.16 -5.88
CA GLY A 115 -10.19 15.92 -5.87
C GLY A 115 -11.26 15.43 -4.90
N ARG A 116 -11.02 14.34 -4.15
CA ARG A 116 -11.90 13.87 -3.06
C ARG A 116 -11.37 14.25 -1.67
N SER A 117 -12.26 14.24 -0.69
CA SER A 117 -11.88 14.19 0.73
C SER A 117 -11.99 12.74 1.21
N ILE A 118 -11.04 12.31 2.05
CA ILE A 118 -10.92 10.93 2.52
C ILE A 118 -10.95 10.94 4.06
N PRO A 119 -12.14 11.06 4.68
CA PRO A 119 -12.29 11.01 6.14
C PRO A 119 -12.49 9.56 6.65
N HIS A 120 -12.10 9.31 7.89
CA HIS A 120 -12.32 8.03 8.61
C HIS A 120 -11.77 6.76 7.93
N GLN A 121 -10.65 6.85 7.19
CA GLN A 121 -10.07 5.68 6.50
C GLN A 121 -8.69 5.29 7.04
N PHE A 122 -8.36 4.01 6.92
CA PHE A 122 -6.98 3.55 7.00
C PHE A 122 -6.43 3.52 5.58
N MET A 123 -5.62 4.51 5.23
CA MET A 123 -5.12 4.71 3.87
C MET A 123 -3.67 4.26 3.74
N ILE A 124 -3.40 3.41 2.78
CA ILE A 124 -2.07 2.94 2.40
C ILE A 124 -1.76 3.44 1.00
N VAL A 125 -0.63 4.14 0.84
CA VAL A 125 -0.06 4.46 -0.45
C VAL A 125 1.18 3.60 -0.62
N ASP A 126 1.06 2.58 -1.47
CA ASP A 126 2.14 1.64 -1.76
C ASP A 126 3.04 2.15 -2.88
N GLU A 127 4.31 1.77 -2.85
CA GLU A 127 5.35 2.29 -3.75
C GLU A 127 5.46 3.83 -3.73
N ALA A 128 5.45 4.46 -2.55
CA ALA A 128 5.47 5.92 -2.44
C ALA A 128 6.78 6.57 -2.94
N GLN A 129 7.88 5.81 -3.07
CA GLN A 129 9.14 6.29 -3.68
C GLN A 129 9.00 6.68 -5.15
N ASN A 130 7.94 6.20 -5.79
CA ASN A 130 7.64 6.43 -7.20
C ASN A 130 6.89 7.76 -7.42
N LEU A 131 6.56 8.47 -6.35
CA LEU A 131 5.85 9.75 -6.35
C LEU A 131 6.80 10.93 -6.26
N THR A 132 6.41 12.05 -6.87
CA THR A 132 7.04 13.35 -6.62
C THR A 132 6.64 13.90 -5.24
N PRO A 133 7.42 14.81 -4.64
CA PRO A 133 7.02 15.54 -3.44
C PRO A 133 5.67 16.26 -3.57
N HIS A 134 5.37 16.79 -4.76
CA HIS A 134 4.10 17.46 -5.04
C HIS A 134 2.92 16.49 -5.01
N GLU A 135 3.08 15.28 -5.55
CA GLU A 135 2.04 14.25 -5.50
C GLU A 135 1.77 13.79 -4.08
N VAL A 136 2.81 13.50 -3.28
CA VAL A 136 2.64 13.14 -1.87
C VAL A 136 1.92 14.24 -1.10
N LYS A 137 2.31 15.51 -1.31
CA LYS A 137 1.61 16.66 -0.72
C LYS A 137 0.15 16.73 -1.14
N THR A 138 -0.13 16.49 -2.42
CA THR A 138 -1.50 16.49 -2.96
C THR A 138 -2.34 15.44 -2.28
N ILE A 139 -1.81 14.23 -2.10
CA ILE A 139 -2.51 13.10 -1.44
C ILE A 139 -2.70 13.38 0.04
N ALA A 140 -1.64 13.79 0.75
CA ALA A 140 -1.69 14.11 2.17
C ALA A 140 -2.72 15.21 2.47
N SER A 141 -2.89 16.18 1.57
CA SER A 141 -3.92 17.22 1.72
C SER A 141 -5.37 16.75 1.54
N ARG A 142 -5.59 15.52 1.05
CA ARG A 142 -6.93 14.90 0.92
C ARG A 142 -7.31 14.03 2.11
N VAL A 143 -6.33 13.65 2.93
CA VAL A 143 -6.53 12.91 4.18
C VAL A 143 -7.38 13.78 5.11
N GLY A 144 -8.63 13.37 5.32
CA GLY A 144 -9.59 14.05 6.19
C GLY A 144 -9.40 13.67 7.66
N GLU A 145 -10.25 14.24 8.51
CA GLU A 145 -10.29 13.88 9.93
C GLU A 145 -10.56 12.38 10.12
N GLY A 146 -9.98 11.81 11.17
CA GLY A 146 -10.15 10.39 11.49
C GLY A 146 -9.43 9.45 10.54
N THR A 147 -8.64 9.93 9.59
CA THR A 147 -7.87 9.10 8.65
C THR A 147 -6.42 8.94 9.10
N LYS A 148 -5.88 7.73 8.91
CA LYS A 148 -4.46 7.42 9.09
C LYS A 148 -3.84 7.15 7.73
N LEU A 149 -2.71 7.77 7.43
CA LEU A 149 -1.97 7.62 6.19
C LEU A 149 -0.69 6.83 6.41
N ILE A 150 -0.50 5.75 5.65
CA ILE A 150 0.71 4.95 5.62
C ILE A 150 1.33 5.08 4.23
N LEU A 151 2.59 5.49 4.16
CA LEU A 151 3.39 5.48 2.94
C LEU A 151 4.39 4.33 3.02
N THR A 152 4.28 3.34 2.14
CA THR A 152 5.24 2.23 2.05
C THR A 152 6.12 2.41 0.82
N GLY A 153 7.40 2.04 0.90
CA GLY A 153 8.27 2.11 -0.27
C GLY A 153 9.71 1.71 -0.03
N ASP A 154 10.46 1.61 -1.12
CA ASP A 154 11.88 1.26 -1.16
C ASP A 154 12.67 2.34 -1.91
N ILE A 155 13.37 3.21 -1.18
CA ILE A 155 14.17 4.30 -1.79
C ILE A 155 15.36 3.79 -2.62
N GLY A 156 15.71 2.50 -2.52
CA GLY A 156 16.71 1.85 -3.36
C GLY A 156 16.14 1.28 -4.67
N GLN A 157 14.81 1.21 -4.81
CA GLN A 157 14.12 0.68 -5.99
C GLN A 157 13.09 1.69 -6.49
N ILE A 158 13.55 2.63 -7.32
CA ILE A 158 12.73 3.68 -7.92
C ILE A 158 12.52 3.35 -9.40
N ASP A 159 11.26 3.16 -9.79
CA ASP A 159 10.88 2.83 -11.16
C ASP A 159 10.65 4.11 -12.01
N ASN A 160 10.36 5.25 -11.36
CA ASN A 160 10.17 6.51 -12.05
C ASN A 160 11.50 7.07 -12.57
N PRO A 161 11.70 7.19 -13.91
CA PRO A 161 12.98 7.62 -14.48
C PRO A 161 13.33 9.09 -14.20
N TYR A 162 12.36 9.87 -13.72
CA TYR A 162 12.54 11.29 -13.39
C TYR A 162 12.81 11.52 -11.90
N LEU A 163 12.90 10.46 -11.10
CA LEU A 163 13.12 10.54 -9.65
C LEU A 163 14.34 9.74 -9.24
N ASP A 164 14.96 10.18 -8.16
CA ASP A 164 16.08 9.52 -7.50
C ASP A 164 15.84 9.44 -5.99
N SER A 165 16.77 8.81 -5.27
CA SER A 165 16.68 8.57 -3.83
C SER A 165 16.62 9.86 -3.00
N SER A 166 17.08 10.99 -3.54
CA SER A 166 17.07 12.30 -2.89
C SER A 166 15.90 13.20 -3.32
N SER A 167 15.30 12.95 -4.49
CA SER A 167 14.25 13.79 -5.07
C SER A 167 12.83 13.22 -4.98
N ASN A 168 12.67 11.93 -4.63
CA ASN A 168 11.36 11.32 -4.51
C ASN A 168 10.55 11.80 -3.29
N GLY A 169 9.23 11.64 -3.39
CA GLY A 169 8.25 12.10 -2.42
C GLY A 169 8.31 11.36 -1.07
N LEU A 170 8.72 10.10 -1.05
CA LEU A 170 8.90 9.34 0.20
C LEU A 170 10.09 9.88 1.00
N SER A 171 11.26 10.01 0.40
CA SER A 171 12.45 10.61 1.01
C SER A 171 12.17 12.05 1.46
N TYR A 172 11.52 12.85 0.61
CA TYR A 172 11.14 14.21 0.94
C TYR A 172 10.22 14.28 2.18
N THR A 173 9.24 13.38 2.26
CA THR A 173 8.32 13.32 3.41
C THR A 173 9.04 12.93 4.68
N VAL A 174 9.95 11.94 4.62
CA VAL A 174 10.78 11.56 5.76
C VAL A 174 11.56 12.76 6.26
N GLU A 175 12.29 13.47 5.38
CA GLU A 175 13.12 14.60 5.79
C GLU A 175 12.33 15.79 6.32
N LYS A 176 11.20 16.15 5.69
CA LYS A 176 10.41 17.33 6.08
C LYS A 176 9.54 17.12 7.30
N MET A 177 9.17 15.89 7.61
CA MET A 177 8.26 15.58 8.71
C MET A 177 8.98 15.01 9.96
N LYS A 178 10.32 14.98 9.96
CA LYS A 178 11.09 14.54 11.14
C LYS A 178 10.72 15.36 12.38
N GLY A 179 10.52 14.67 13.50
CA GLY A 179 10.24 15.29 14.80
C GLY A 179 8.82 15.85 14.94
N VAL A 180 7.95 15.70 13.94
CA VAL A 180 6.54 16.07 14.07
C VAL A 180 5.81 14.99 14.89
N GLY A 181 5.20 15.37 16.03
CA GLY A 181 4.69 14.42 17.03
C GLY A 181 3.60 13.45 16.55
N ILE A 182 2.89 13.78 15.46
CA ILE A 182 1.87 12.90 14.85
C ILE A 182 2.41 12.07 13.68
N VAL A 183 3.73 12.05 13.48
CA VAL A 183 4.40 11.37 12.37
C VAL A 183 5.41 10.35 12.88
N GLY A 184 5.36 9.14 12.32
CA GLY A 184 6.32 8.07 12.58
C GLY A 184 7.09 7.68 11.34
N HIS A 185 8.40 7.48 11.47
CA HIS A 185 9.23 6.95 10.40
C HIS A 185 9.85 5.63 10.87
N CYS A 186 9.63 4.55 10.12
CA CYS A 186 10.13 3.22 10.44
C CYS A 186 10.90 2.66 9.25
N MET A 187 12.07 2.09 9.51
CA MET A 187 12.89 1.40 8.51
C MET A 187 12.98 -0.08 8.87
N LEU A 188 12.47 -0.95 7.99
CA LEU A 188 12.59 -2.40 8.10
C LEU A 188 13.93 -2.82 7.50
N ALA A 189 14.84 -3.26 8.37
CA ALA A 189 16.23 -3.53 8.00
C ALA A 189 16.44 -4.93 7.38
N ARG A 190 15.61 -5.91 7.72
CA ARG A 190 15.82 -7.32 7.34
C ARG A 190 14.78 -7.79 6.34
N SER A 191 15.25 -8.38 5.24
CA SER A 191 14.41 -9.08 4.28
C SER A 191 14.18 -10.52 4.75
N GLU A 192 12.94 -11.00 4.65
CA GLU A 192 12.56 -12.39 4.98
C GLU A 192 12.39 -13.23 3.70
N ARG A 193 13.18 -12.88 2.67
CA ARG A 193 13.22 -13.60 1.39
C ARG A 193 13.69 -15.04 1.59
N SER A 194 13.20 -15.93 0.74
CA SER A 194 13.72 -17.30 0.66
C SER A 194 15.21 -17.29 0.34
N GLU A 195 15.89 -18.40 0.66
CA GLU A 195 17.31 -18.59 0.37
C GLU A 195 17.63 -18.34 -1.12
N LEU A 196 16.79 -18.87 -2.02
CA LEU A 196 16.92 -18.66 -3.46
C LEU A 196 16.84 -17.18 -3.84
N ALA A 197 15.82 -16.47 -3.36
CA ALA A 197 15.62 -15.06 -3.70
C ALA A 197 16.73 -14.17 -3.12
N SER A 198 17.27 -14.54 -1.95
CA SER A 198 18.42 -13.87 -1.34
C SER A 198 19.71 -14.12 -2.13
N LEU A 199 19.96 -15.37 -2.54
CA LEU A 199 21.11 -15.74 -3.36
C LEU A 199 21.08 -15.01 -4.71
N VAL A 200 19.94 -15.03 -5.42
CA VAL A 200 19.78 -14.34 -6.70
C VAL A 200 20.05 -12.85 -6.57
N ALA A 201 19.45 -12.16 -5.60
CA ALA A 201 19.65 -10.73 -5.39
C ALA A 201 21.08 -10.34 -5.00
N SER A 202 21.87 -11.27 -4.46
CA SER A 202 23.29 -11.05 -4.13
C SER A 202 24.25 -11.34 -5.27
N ARG A 203 23.81 -12.09 -6.30
CA ARG A 203 24.66 -12.66 -7.35
C ARG A 203 24.40 -12.09 -8.73
N LEU A 204 23.18 -11.64 -9.00
CA LEU A 204 22.74 -10.99 -10.24
C LEU A 204 22.49 -9.50 -9.97
#